data_AF-A0A0W8DZZ7-F1
#
_entry.id   AF-A0A0W8DZZ7-F1
#
_cell.length_a   1.000
_cell.length_b   1.000
_cell.length_c   1.000
_cell.angle_alpha   90.00
_cell.angle_beta   90.00
_cell.angle_gamma   90.00
#
_symmetry.space_group_name_H-M   'P 1'
#
loop_
_entity.id
_entity.type
_entity.pdbx_description
1 polymer ?
#
loop_
_entity_poly.entity_id
_entity_poly.type
_entity_poly.pdbx_seq_one_letter_code
_entity_poly.pdbx_strand_id
1 'polypeptide(L)'
;MSQHKRQLFTTIDELREFIQINDTSLPAHCGSVRIQARLLWFEPQTVAGTRVLRLYLGEQQDPEPFEQQRQEYQKAQQEDEFETNQFLITLSLYEIAPDHPALPSPGSVIAFNPTKLKLYRNCCQVRATLSGITTVIEP
;
A
#
# COMPACT_ATOMS: atom_id res chain seq x y z
N MET A 1 4.38 21.92 -18.64
CA MET A 1 4.98 21.26 -17.46
C MET A 1 5.33 19.85 -17.89
N SER A 2 6.62 19.50 -17.91
CA SER A 2 7.05 18.16 -18.31
C SER A 2 6.49 17.15 -17.30
N GLN A 3 5.60 16.26 -17.73
CA GLN A 3 5.21 15.11 -16.92
C GLN A 3 6.45 14.23 -16.82
N HIS A 4 7.26 14.42 -15.78
CA HIS A 4 8.26 13.43 -15.43
C HIS A 4 7.52 12.11 -15.21
N LYS A 5 7.80 11.13 -16.08
CA LYS A 5 7.22 9.80 -16.01
C LYS A 5 7.59 9.24 -14.63
N ARG A 6 6.59 8.99 -13.80
CA ARG A 6 6.79 8.38 -12.49
C ARG A 6 7.39 6.98 -12.65
N GLN A 7 8.32 6.62 -11.76
CA GLN A 7 8.82 5.28 -11.62
C GLN A 7 7.71 4.40 -11.04
N LEU A 8 7.41 3.30 -11.74
CA LEU A 8 6.41 2.33 -11.32
C LEU A 8 7.09 1.25 -10.46
N PHE A 9 6.49 0.96 -9.31
CA PHE A 9 6.89 -0.14 -8.43
C PHE A 9 5.74 -1.14 -8.37
N THR A 10 6.08 -2.41 -8.58
CA THR A 10 5.11 -3.52 -8.65
C THR A 10 5.41 -4.63 -7.65
N THR A 11 6.62 -4.61 -7.07
CA THR A 11 7.07 -5.52 -6.02
C THR A 11 7.41 -4.74 -4.75
N ILE A 12 7.40 -5.45 -3.61
CA ILE A 12 7.70 -4.84 -2.31
C ILE A 12 9.19 -4.62 -2.15
N ASP A 13 10.02 -5.52 -2.69
CA ASP A 13 11.47 -5.43 -2.63
C ASP A 13 12.00 -4.20 -3.37
N GLU A 14 11.53 -3.93 -4.59
CA GLU A 14 11.92 -2.73 -5.35
C GLU A 14 11.51 -1.45 -4.62
N LEU A 15 10.29 -1.42 -4.07
CA LEU A 15 9.80 -0.27 -3.31
C LEU A 15 10.64 -0.06 -2.05
N ARG A 16 10.98 -1.14 -1.33
CA ARG A 16 11.80 -1.10 -0.12
C ARG A 16 13.20 -0.57 -0.44
N GLU A 17 13.85 -1.12 -1.45
CA GLU A 17 15.17 -0.68 -1.90
C GLU A 17 15.17 0.81 -2.26
N PHE A 18 14.17 1.26 -3.02
CA PHE A 18 14.02 2.67 -3.36
C PHE A 18 13.95 3.56 -2.11
N ILE A 19 13.19 3.18 -1.08
CA ILE A 19 13.07 3.97 0.15
C ILE A 19 14.37 3.97 0.94
N GLN A 20 15.15 2.89 0.91
CA GLN A 20 16.43 2.79 1.63
C GLN A 20 17.48 3.71 1.03
N ILE A 21 17.54 3.82 -0.30
CA ILE A 21 18.60 4.57 -1.00
C ILE A 21 18.22 6.03 -1.30
N ASN A 22 16.95 6.41 -1.14
CA ASN A 22 16.48 7.77 -1.39
C ASN A 22 15.91 8.43 -0.12
N ASP A 23 16.18 9.73 0.06
CA ASP A 23 15.48 10.53 1.06
C ASP A 23 14.05 10.81 0.60
N THR A 24 13.12 9.95 1.00
CA THR A 24 11.69 10.02 0.67
C THR A 24 10.94 11.12 1.42
N SER A 25 11.60 11.86 2.33
CA SER A 25 11.05 13.10 2.89
C SER A 25 11.06 14.25 1.88
N LEU A 26 11.92 14.17 0.86
CA LEU A 26 11.98 15.14 -0.22
C LEU A 26 10.79 14.94 -1.19
N PRO A 27 10.00 15.99 -1.48
CA PRO A 27 8.87 15.90 -2.40
C PRO A 27 9.23 15.41 -3.80
N ALA A 28 10.47 15.65 -4.26
CA ALA A 28 10.96 15.18 -5.55
C ALA A 28 11.03 13.65 -5.63
N HIS A 29 11.51 12.98 -4.57
CA HIS A 29 11.61 11.52 -4.52
C HIS A 29 10.26 10.86 -4.23
N CYS A 30 9.45 11.44 -3.34
CA CYS A 30 8.11 10.89 -3.09
C CYS A 30 7.19 11.08 -4.32
N GLY A 31 7.26 12.25 -4.97
CA GLY A 31 6.43 12.59 -6.13
C GLY A 31 6.80 11.87 -7.42
N SER A 32 7.98 11.24 -7.49
CA SER A 32 8.42 10.43 -8.63
C SER A 32 7.88 9.00 -8.59
N VAL A 33 7.23 8.57 -7.50
CA VAL A 33 6.78 7.19 -7.30
C VAL A 33 5.34 7.00 -7.78
N ARG A 34 5.09 5.87 -8.45
CA ARG A 34 3.76 5.28 -8.64
C ARG A 34 3.82 3.82 -8.21
N ILE A 35 2.82 3.34 -7.48
CA ILE A 35 2.77 1.95 -6.98
C ILE A 35 1.58 1.25 -7.66
N GLN A 36 1.78 -0.01 -8.07
CA GLN A 36 0.73 -0.95 -8.40
C GLN A 36 0.82 -2.17 -7.48
N ALA A 37 -0.29 -2.56 -6.84
CA ALA A 37 -0.29 -3.60 -5.83
C ALA A 37 -1.68 -4.25 -5.73
N ARG A 38 -1.73 -5.54 -5.37
CA ARG A 38 -2.99 -6.26 -5.13
C ARG A 38 -3.53 -5.92 -3.74
N LEU A 39 -4.77 -5.43 -3.65
CA LEU A 39 -5.43 -5.19 -2.38
C LEU A 39 -5.85 -6.51 -1.74
N LEU A 40 -5.32 -6.83 -0.56
CA LEU A 40 -5.64 -8.07 0.13
C LEU A 40 -6.82 -7.91 1.10
N TRP A 41 -6.74 -6.93 1.99
CA TRP A 41 -7.82 -6.52 2.87
C TRP A 41 -7.61 -5.08 3.37
N PHE A 42 -8.59 -4.57 4.12
CA PHE A 42 -8.43 -3.35 4.87
C PHE A 42 -9.06 -3.45 6.26
N GLU A 43 -8.58 -2.62 7.17
CA GLU A 43 -9.01 -2.59 8.55
C GLU A 43 -9.11 -1.14 9.05
N PRO A 44 -10.21 -0.76 9.71
CA PRO A 44 -10.31 0.54 10.37
C PRO A 44 -9.46 0.58 11.65
N GLN A 45 -8.66 1.63 11.81
CA GLN A 45 -7.79 1.87 12.96
C GLN A 45 -7.96 3.30 13.49
N THR A 46 -7.53 3.52 14.73
CA THR A 46 -7.41 4.86 15.31
C THR A 46 -5.95 5.10 15.70
N VAL A 47 -5.34 6.15 15.14
CA VAL A 47 -3.95 6.52 15.43
C VAL A 47 -3.94 7.94 15.99
N ALA A 48 -3.55 8.08 17.25
CA ALA A 48 -3.52 9.37 17.96
C ALA A 48 -4.85 10.16 17.84
N GLY A 49 -5.99 9.47 17.99
CA GLY A 49 -7.32 10.06 17.90
C GLY A 49 -7.83 10.35 16.48
N THR A 50 -7.04 10.05 15.44
CA THR A 50 -7.43 10.22 14.04
C THR A 50 -7.87 8.88 13.45
N ARG A 51 -8.96 8.87 12.67
CA ARG A 51 -9.45 7.65 12.02
C ARG A 51 -8.60 7.37 10.79
N VAL A 52 -8.10 6.14 10.70
CA VAL A 52 -7.28 5.68 9.58
C VAL A 52 -7.86 4.37 9.07
N LEU A 53 -8.16 4.30 7.78
CA LEU A 53 -8.39 3.02 7.12
C LEU A 53 -7.05 2.49 6.61
N ARG A 54 -6.62 1.35 7.15
CA ARG A 54 -5.39 0.68 6.72
C ARG A 54 -5.72 -0.33 5.63
N LEU A 55 -5.08 -0.19 4.48
CA LEU A 55 -5.10 -1.16 3.39
C LEU A 55 -3.81 -1.98 3.46
N TYR A 56 -3.94 -3.29 3.35
CA TYR A 56 -2.83 -4.23 3.27
C TYR A 56 -2.73 -4.75 1.85
N LEU A 57 -1.59 -4.50 1.21
CA LEU A 57 -1.38 -4.79 -0.20
C LEU A 57 -0.24 -5.79 -0.35
N GLY A 58 -0.47 -6.81 -1.18
CA GLY A 58 0.58 -7.69 -1.68
C GLY A 58 1.20 -7.12 -2.95
N GLU A 59 2.04 -7.92 -3.61
CA GLU A 59 2.62 -7.53 -4.90
C GLU A 59 1.55 -7.43 -5.99
N GLN A 60 1.88 -6.76 -7.10
CA GLN A 60 0.95 -6.66 -8.24
C GLN A 60 0.62 -8.03 -8.83
N GLN A 61 1.66 -8.85 -9.03
CA GLN A 61 1.55 -10.20 -9.55
C GLN A 61 2.08 -11.14 -8.48
N ASP A 62 1.24 -12.08 -8.11
CA ASP A 62 1.55 -13.08 -7.11
C ASP A 62 0.90 -14.39 -7.59
N PRO A 63 1.69 -15.48 -7.67
CA PRO A 63 1.22 -16.73 -8.24
C PRO A 63 0.19 -17.43 -7.33
N GLU A 64 0.17 -17.10 -6.05
CA GLU A 64 -0.81 -17.63 -5.11
C GLU A 64 -2.21 -17.04 -5.40
N PRO A 65 -3.27 -17.87 -5.33
CA PRO A 65 -4.64 -17.40 -5.40
C PRO A 65 -4.93 -16.35 -4.32
N PHE A 66 -5.68 -15.31 -4.69
CA PHE A 66 -6.03 -14.19 -3.80
C PHE A 66 -6.53 -14.63 -2.42
N GLU A 67 -7.47 -15.58 -2.36
CA GLU A 67 -8.05 -16.05 -1.10
C GLU A 67 -7.03 -16.75 -0.20
N GLN A 68 -6.13 -17.54 -0.79
CA GLN A 68 -5.06 -18.20 -0.05
C GLN A 68 -4.08 -17.16 0.50
N GLN A 69 -3.61 -16.25 -0.35
CA GLN A 69 -2.70 -15.17 0.01
C GLN A 69 -3.26 -14.32 1.16
N ARG A 70 -4.54 -13.92 1.05
CA ARG A 70 -5.22 -13.14 2.09
C ARG A 70 -5.27 -13.88 3.43
N GLN A 71 -5.69 -15.15 3.43
CA GLN A 71 -5.83 -15.94 4.66
C GLN A 71 -4.49 -16.19 5.35
N GLU A 72 -3.45 -16.52 4.58
CA GLU A 72 -2.10 -16.75 5.11
C GLU A 72 -1.54 -15.50 5.78
N TYR A 73 -1.61 -14.34 5.12
CA TYR A 73 -1.14 -13.10 5.71
C TYR A 73 -1.97 -12.62 6.90
N GLN A 74 -3.30 -12.78 6.87
CA GLN A 74 -4.14 -12.46 8.02
C GLN A 74 -3.81 -13.33 9.23
N LYS A 75 -3.54 -14.62 9.00
CA LYS A 75 -3.13 -15.53 10.07
C LYS A 75 -1.75 -15.15 10.61
N ALA A 76 -0.76 -14.93 9.74
CA ALA A 76 0.59 -14.53 10.14
C ALA A 76 0.58 -13.19 10.92
N GLN A 77 -0.28 -12.25 10.53
CA GLN A 77 -0.42 -10.96 11.21
C GLN A 77 -0.93 -11.11 12.65
N GLN A 78 -1.72 -12.14 12.96
CA GLN A 78 -2.16 -12.44 14.33
C GLN A 78 -1.02 -12.98 15.20
N GLU A 79 0.00 -13.59 14.60
CA GLU A 79 1.16 -14.15 15.28
C GLU A 79 2.23 -13.07 15.51
N ASP A 80 2.66 -12.38 14.43
CA ASP A 80 3.54 -11.21 14.49
C ASP A 80 3.21 -10.23 13.36
N GLU A 81 2.58 -9.11 13.73
CA GLU A 81 2.23 -8.04 12.81
C GLU A 81 3.48 -7.43 12.13
N PHE A 82 4.57 -7.22 12.87
CA PHE A 82 5.75 -6.54 12.33
C PHE A 82 6.55 -7.43 11.40
N GLU A 83 6.64 -8.72 11.68
CA GLU A 83 7.25 -9.68 10.76
C GLU A 83 6.44 -9.75 9.46
N THR A 84 5.14 -9.94 9.57
CA THR A 84 4.23 -10.06 8.41
C THR A 84 4.23 -8.80 7.55
N ASN A 85 4.17 -7.62 8.17
CA ASN A 85 4.10 -6.34 7.44
C ASN A 85 5.38 -6.01 6.66
N GLN A 86 6.48 -6.75 6.83
CA GLN A 86 7.65 -6.63 5.95
C GLN A 86 7.36 -7.15 4.54
N PHE A 87 6.43 -8.10 4.40
CA PHE A 87 5.99 -8.69 3.14
C PHE A 87 4.72 -8.05 2.59
N LEU A 88 4.33 -6.89 3.12
CA LEU A 88 3.15 -6.15 2.68
C LEU A 88 3.48 -4.66 2.51
N ILE A 89 2.72 -3.99 1.65
CA ILE A 89 2.62 -2.53 1.65
C ILE A 89 1.45 -2.16 2.56
N THR A 90 1.72 -1.35 3.57
CA THR A 90 0.69 -0.83 4.48
C THR A 90 0.30 0.59 4.07
N LEU A 91 -0.83 0.73 3.39
CA LEU A 91 -1.35 1.99 2.89
C LEU A 91 -2.36 2.60 3.87
N SER A 92 -2.11 3.81 4.35
CA SER A 92 -3.00 4.55 5.26
C SER A 92 -3.82 5.60 4.51
N LEU A 93 -5.14 5.51 4.63
CA LEU A 93 -6.10 6.53 4.19
C LEU A 93 -6.73 7.19 5.42
N TYR A 94 -6.72 8.52 5.47
CA TYR A 94 -7.20 9.29 6.62
C TYR A 94 -8.67 9.67 6.46
N GLU A 95 -9.45 9.53 7.52
CA GLU A 95 -10.87 9.92 7.58
C GLU A 95 -11.73 9.26 6.47
N ILE A 96 -11.38 8.04 6.07
CA ILE A 96 -12.17 7.21 5.14
C ILE A 96 -12.90 6.12 5.92
N ALA A 97 -14.19 5.97 5.67
CA ALA A 97 -15.01 4.90 6.23
C ALA A 97 -14.80 3.59 5.42
N PRO A 98 -14.84 2.41 6.07
CA PRO A 98 -14.63 1.12 5.40
C PRO A 98 -15.72 0.75 4.38
N ASP A 99 -16.89 1.38 4.45
CA ASP A 99 -18.02 1.24 3.53
C ASP A 99 -18.08 2.34 2.46
N HIS A 100 -17.02 3.16 2.35
CA HIS A 100 -16.98 4.24 1.37
C HIS A 100 -17.06 3.68 -0.07
N PRO A 101 -18.00 4.16 -0.91
CA PRO A 101 -18.32 3.52 -2.20
C PRO A 101 -17.20 3.59 -3.24
N ALA A 102 -16.26 4.53 -3.09
CA ALA A 102 -15.08 4.63 -3.96
C ALA A 102 -13.91 3.71 -3.55
N LEU A 103 -14.07 2.89 -2.50
CA LEU A 103 -13.04 1.92 -2.15
C LEU A 103 -12.98 0.79 -3.18
N PRO A 104 -11.78 0.37 -3.59
CA PRO A 104 -11.61 -0.79 -4.45
C PRO A 104 -11.96 -2.09 -3.70
N SER A 105 -12.46 -3.08 -4.42
CA SER A 105 -12.76 -4.40 -3.86
C SER A 105 -11.46 -5.15 -3.51
N PRO A 106 -11.41 -5.90 -2.40
CA PRO A 106 -10.34 -6.87 -2.16
C PRO A 106 -10.16 -7.81 -3.37
N GLY A 107 -8.92 -8.10 -3.72
CA GLY A 107 -8.52 -8.84 -4.92
C GLY A 107 -8.10 -7.94 -6.09
N SER A 108 -8.62 -6.70 -6.14
CA SER A 108 -8.26 -5.76 -7.20
C SER A 108 -6.78 -5.39 -7.18
N VAL A 109 -6.17 -5.20 -8.36
CA VAL A 109 -4.89 -4.48 -8.47
C VAL A 109 -5.17 -2.99 -8.60
N ILE A 110 -4.61 -2.21 -7.67
CA ILE A 110 -4.81 -0.77 -7.60
C ILE A 110 -3.52 -0.03 -7.95
N ALA A 111 -3.64 1.14 -8.57
CA ALA A 111 -2.56 2.08 -8.80
C ALA A 111 -2.77 3.38 -8.03
N PHE A 112 -1.71 3.91 -7.43
CA PHE A 112 -1.76 5.17 -6.69
C PHE A 112 -0.40 5.85 -6.62
N ASN A 113 -0.41 7.15 -6.29
CA ASN A 113 0.80 7.92 -6.01
C ASN A 113 0.87 8.21 -4.51
N PRO A 114 2.00 7.96 -3.83
CA PRO A 114 2.14 8.26 -2.42
C PRO A 114 2.19 9.78 -2.17
N THR A 115 1.56 10.20 -1.09
CA THR A 115 1.76 11.52 -0.44
C THR A 115 2.81 11.48 0.66
N LYS A 116 3.08 10.28 1.18
CA LYS A 116 4.17 9.99 2.11
C LYS A 116 4.59 8.54 1.92
N LEU A 117 5.89 8.31 1.93
CA LEU A 117 6.50 7.00 1.80
C LEU A 117 7.62 6.90 2.84
N LYS A 118 7.70 5.79 3.58
CA LYS A 118 8.79 5.55 4.54
C LYS A 118 8.92 4.07 4.84
N LEU A 119 10.10 3.70 5.35
CA LEU A 119 10.27 2.44 6.05
C LEU A 119 10.08 2.63 7.55
N TYR A 120 9.41 1.67 8.16
CA TYR A 120 9.35 1.56 9.61
C TYR A 120 9.53 0.10 9.98
N ARG A 121 10.62 -0.23 10.69
CA ARG A 121 11.00 -1.63 11.00
C ARG A 121 10.94 -2.52 9.75
N ASN A 122 11.57 -2.06 8.67
CA ASN A 122 11.61 -2.74 7.36
C ASN A 122 10.26 -2.88 6.62
N CYS A 123 9.15 -2.40 7.20
CA CYS A 123 7.83 -2.39 6.57
C CYS A 123 7.67 -1.17 5.65
N CYS A 124 7.14 -1.39 4.44
CA CYS A 124 6.76 -0.32 3.52
C CYS A 124 5.47 0.36 4.01
N GLN A 125 5.60 1.56 4.58
CA GLN A 125 4.45 2.36 5.04
C GLN A 125 4.17 3.50 4.07
N VAL A 126 2.94 3.57 3.59
CA VAL A 126 2.53 4.53 2.57
C VAL A 126 1.30 5.32 3.02
N ARG A 127 1.22 6.58 2.63
CA ARG A 127 0.00 7.38 2.72
C ARG A 127 -0.41 7.84 1.33
N ALA A 128 -1.69 7.76 1.00
CA ALA A 128 -2.25 8.37 -0.20
C ALA A 128 -3.64 8.96 0.12
N THR A 129 -4.23 9.64 -0.85
CA THR A 129 -5.63 10.05 -0.81
C THR A 129 -6.47 9.05 -1.60
N LEU A 130 -7.71 8.80 -1.18
CA LEU A 130 -8.61 7.88 -1.88
C LEU A 130 -8.84 8.30 -3.35
N SER A 131 -8.96 9.62 -3.60
CA SER A 131 -9.08 10.18 -4.96
C SER A 131 -7.87 9.93 -5.87
N GLY A 132 -6.72 9.56 -5.28
CA GLY A 132 -5.50 9.21 -6.02
C GLY A 132 -5.37 7.71 -6.30
N ILE A 133 -6.35 6.89 -5.88
CA ILE A 133 -6.39 5.45 -6.12
C ILE A 133 -7.24 5.16 -7.35
N THR A 134 -6.75 4.25 -8.18
CA THR A 134 -7.45 3.77 -9.38
C THR A 134 -7.36 2.25 -9.46
N THR A 135 -8.47 1.57 -9.74
CA THR A 135 -8.44 0.13 -10.06
C THR A 135 -7.87 -0.06 -11.46
N VAL A 136 -6.89 -0.95 -11.59
CA VAL A 136 -6.24 -1.29 -12.86
C VAL A 136 -6.68 -2.67 -13.35
N ILE A 137 -6.89 -3.59 -12.40
CA ILE A 137 -7.40 -4.94 -12.66
C ILE A 137 -8.46 -5.21 -11.59
N GLU A 138 -9.65 -5.60 -12.03
CA GLU A 138 -10.74 -6.08 -11.18
C GLU A 138 -10.39 -7.45 -10.57
N PRO A 139 -10.98 -7.83 -9.42
CA PRO A 139 -10.64 -9.06 -8.71
C PRO A 139 -10.95 -10.35 -9.49
#